data_AF-A0A444Y0H4-F1
#
_entry.id   AF-A0A444Y0H4-F1
#
_cell.length_a   1.000
_cell.length_b   1.000
_cell.length_c   1.000
_cell.angle_alpha   90.00
_cell.angle_beta   90.00
_cell.angle_gamma   90.00
#
_symmetry.space_group_name_H-M   'P 1'
#
loop_
_entity.id
_entity.type
_entity.pdbx_description
1 polymer ?
#
loop_
_entity_poly.entity_id
_entity_poly.type
_entity_poly.pdbx_seq_one_letter_code
_entity_poly.pdbx_strand_id
1 'polypeptide(L)'
;MGGHGGLNILLQKRWNVYNYENREKVRRDEEQAARDKQIKREEVRKHNAELRLERLRTAKGLTPLVKAKAKKEKGEKEEEEPELKNSGDNRHINLLEGIKIFDPVRETEKRKELLGEREG
;
A
#
# COMPACT_ATOMS: atom_id res chain seq x y z
N MET A 1 -19.72 -50.21 -13.19
CA MET A 1 -19.70 -48.78 -13.53
C MET A 1 -20.20 -48.01 -12.31
N GLY A 2 -19.27 -47.56 -11.46
CA GLY A 2 -19.56 -47.06 -10.12
C GLY A 2 -20.15 -45.66 -10.15
N GLY A 3 -21.32 -45.49 -9.51
CA GLY A 3 -22.03 -44.23 -9.42
C GLY A 3 -21.17 -43.17 -8.74
N HIS A 4 -21.01 -42.03 -9.42
CA HIS A 4 -20.63 -40.79 -8.74
C HIS A 4 -21.74 -40.49 -7.74
N GLY A 5 -21.42 -40.63 -6.45
CA GLY A 5 -22.32 -40.27 -5.36
C GLY A 5 -22.86 -38.86 -5.60
N GLY A 6 -24.19 -38.73 -5.67
CA GLY A 6 -24.92 -37.51 -6.01
C GLY A 6 -24.82 -36.38 -4.99
N LEU A 7 -23.69 -36.28 -4.27
CA LEU A 7 -23.40 -35.18 -3.37
C LEU A 7 -22.74 -34.07 -4.19
N ASN A 8 -23.29 -32.86 -4.09
CA ASN A 8 -22.73 -31.70 -4.77
C ASN A 8 -21.34 -31.37 -4.18
N ILE A 9 -20.29 -31.82 -4.87
CA ILE A 9 -18.89 -31.63 -4.46
C ILE A 9 -18.51 -30.14 -4.36
N LEU A 10 -19.21 -29.24 -5.07
CA LEU A 10 -18.87 -27.82 -5.09
C LEU A 10 -19.17 -27.15 -3.76
N LEU A 11 -20.27 -27.52 -3.10
CA LEU A 11 -20.64 -26.94 -1.80
C LEU A 11 -19.61 -27.29 -0.70
N GLN A 12 -18.93 -28.42 -0.85
CA GLN A 12 -17.89 -28.88 0.09
C GLN A 12 -16.54 -28.18 -0.12
N LYS A 13 -16.32 -27.47 -1.24
CA LYS A 13 -15.04 -26.82 -1.52
C LYS A 13 -15.03 -25.38 -1.06
N ARG A 14 -13.96 -25.01 -0.33
CA ARG A 14 -13.77 -23.67 0.23
C ARG A 14 -13.63 -22.56 -0.82
N TRP A 15 -13.17 -22.89 -2.04
CA TRP A 15 -13.01 -21.93 -3.13
C TRP A 15 -14.31 -21.65 -3.90
N ASN A 16 -15.39 -22.37 -3.61
CA ASN A 16 -16.65 -22.17 -4.33
C ASN A 16 -17.21 -20.77 -4.04
N VAL A 17 -17.21 -19.93 -5.07
CA VAL A 17 -17.66 -18.53 -5.02
C VAL A 17 -19.12 -18.43 -4.56
N TYR A 18 -19.94 -19.43 -4.89
CA TYR A 18 -21.36 -19.41 -4.59
C TYR A 18 -21.71 -19.82 -3.16
N ASN A 19 -20.74 -20.25 -2.35
CA ASN A 19 -20.96 -20.51 -0.93
C ASN A 19 -21.36 -19.21 -0.21
N TYR A 20 -22.33 -19.32 0.70
CA TYR A 20 -22.82 -18.18 1.49
C TYR A 20 -21.69 -17.41 2.16
N GLU A 21 -20.74 -18.12 2.76
CA GLU A 21 -19.57 -17.52 3.43
C GLU A 21 -18.72 -16.66 2.48
N ASN A 22 -18.51 -17.11 1.24
CA ASN A 22 -17.69 -16.38 0.28
C ASN A 22 -18.44 -15.17 -0.29
N ARG A 23 -19.75 -15.31 -0.53
CA ARG A 23 -20.61 -14.17 -0.90
C ARG A 23 -20.64 -13.10 0.19
N GLU A 24 -20.73 -13.48 1.45
CA GLU A 24 -20.77 -12.54 2.57
C GLU A 24 -19.40 -11.87 2.81
N LYS A 25 -18.29 -12.58 2.55
CA LYS A 25 -16.95 -11.97 2.53
C LYS A 25 -16.85 -10.89 1.44
N VAL A 26 -17.24 -11.23 0.21
CA VAL A 26 -17.26 -10.27 -0.90
C VAL A 26 -18.12 -9.06 -0.55
N ARG A 27 -19.32 -9.26 -0.01
CA ARG A 27 -20.19 -8.16 0.42
C ARG A 27 -19.53 -7.26 1.45
N ARG A 28 -18.90 -7.83 2.49
CA ARG A 28 -18.19 -7.06 3.51
C ARG A 28 -17.01 -6.29 2.93
N ASP A 29 -16.24 -6.89 2.03
CA ASP A 29 -15.09 -6.26 1.40
C ASP A 29 -15.53 -5.10 0.47
N GLU A 30 -16.63 -5.27 -0.25
CA GLU A 30 -17.26 -4.22 -1.06
C GLU A 30 -17.78 -3.06 -0.20
N GLU A 31 -18.46 -3.36 0.91
CA GLU A 31 -18.95 -2.37 1.86
C GLU A 31 -17.78 -1.58 2.49
N GLN A 32 -16.71 -2.27 2.90
CA GLN A 32 -15.53 -1.64 3.50
C GLN A 32 -14.82 -0.75 2.46
N ALA A 33 -14.63 -1.24 1.24
CA ALA A 33 -14.03 -0.47 0.16
C ALA A 33 -14.87 0.78 -0.19
N ALA A 34 -16.20 0.70 -0.07
CA ALA A 34 -17.08 1.85 -0.26
C ALA A 34 -16.91 2.89 0.85
N ARG A 35 -16.83 2.46 2.11
CA ARG A 35 -16.60 3.35 3.27
C ARG A 35 -15.24 4.05 3.18
N ASP A 36 -14.18 3.30 2.89
CA ASP A 36 -12.83 3.85 2.79
C ASP A 36 -12.71 4.88 1.67
N LYS A 37 -13.41 4.67 0.54
CA LYS A 37 -13.49 5.66 -0.55
C LYS A 37 -14.18 6.94 -0.12
N GLN A 38 -15.22 6.86 0.72
CA GLN A 38 -15.90 8.05 1.24
C GLN A 38 -15.01 8.82 2.20
N ILE A 39 -14.40 8.12 3.17
CA ILE A 39 -13.49 8.72 4.15
C ILE A 39 -12.33 9.44 3.44
N LYS A 40 -11.68 8.80 2.46
CA LYS A 40 -10.60 9.43 1.68
C LYS A 40 -11.05 10.69 0.95
N ARG A 41 -12.27 10.72 0.40
CA ARG A 41 -12.81 11.93 -0.25
C ARG A 41 -13.02 13.05 0.77
N GLU A 42 -13.50 12.72 1.96
CA GLU A 42 -13.68 13.68 3.05
C GLU A 42 -12.35 14.20 3.58
N GLU A 43 -11.35 13.34 3.78
CA GLU A 43 -10.00 13.70 4.19
C GLU A 43 -9.36 14.67 3.20
N VAL A 44 -9.45 14.38 1.90
CA VAL A 44 -8.96 15.28 0.84
C VAL A 44 -9.68 16.64 0.90
N ARG A 45 -11.00 16.65 1.13
CA ARG A 45 -11.76 17.90 1.28
C ARG A 45 -11.33 18.69 2.51
N LYS A 46 -11.18 18.02 3.66
CA LYS A 46 -10.73 18.65 4.92
C LYS A 46 -9.33 19.20 4.77
N HIS A 47 -8.39 18.40 4.28
CA HIS A 47 -7.00 18.80 4.04
C HIS A 47 -6.91 20.01 3.08
N ASN A 48 -7.67 20.00 1.98
CA ASN A 48 -7.70 21.15 1.06
C ASN A 48 -8.26 22.42 1.71
N ALA A 49 -9.30 22.30 2.54
CA ALA A 49 -9.85 23.42 3.29
C ALA A 49 -8.83 23.98 4.31
N GLU A 50 -8.13 23.09 5.02
CA GLU A 50 -7.07 23.45 5.97
C GLU A 50 -5.92 24.17 5.28
N LEU A 51 -5.42 23.65 4.16
CA LEU A 51 -4.37 24.30 3.37
C LEU A 51 -4.81 25.68 2.86
N ARG A 52 -6.06 25.81 2.41
CA ARG A 52 -6.59 27.10 1.96
C ARG A 52 -6.65 28.11 3.11
N LEU A 53 -7.09 27.68 4.29
CA LEU A 53 -7.11 28.53 5.49
C LEU A 53 -5.69 28.92 5.93
N GLU A 54 -4.73 28.01 5.87
CA GLU A 54 -3.34 28.30 6.18
C GLU A 54 -2.76 29.37 5.24
N ARG A 55 -2.98 29.24 3.92
CA ARG A 55 -2.59 30.25 2.93
C ARG A 55 -3.18 31.63 3.20
N LEU A 56 -4.44 31.69 3.66
CA LEU A 56 -5.06 32.96 4.04
C LEU A 56 -4.46 33.54 5.33
N ARG A 57 -4.11 32.70 6.31
CA ARG A 57 -3.44 33.13 7.54
C ARG A 57 -2.06 33.72 7.25
N THR A 58 -1.26 33.05 6.42
CA THR A 58 0.06 33.55 6.05
C THR A 58 -0.03 34.85 5.26
N ALA A 59 -0.97 34.96 4.32
CA ALA A 59 -1.23 36.21 3.60
C ALA A 59 -1.64 37.38 4.52
N LYS A 60 -2.36 37.08 5.61
CA LYS A 60 -2.76 38.07 6.62
C LYS A 60 -1.66 38.40 7.64
N GLY A 61 -0.45 37.83 7.48
CA GLY A 61 0.68 38.05 8.40
C GLY A 61 0.51 37.40 9.78
N LEU A 62 -0.48 36.53 9.95
CA LEU A 62 -0.66 35.75 11.17
C LEU A 62 0.32 34.56 11.17
N THR A 63 0.81 34.18 12.34
CA THR A 63 1.74 33.07 12.47
C THR A 63 1.09 31.77 11.98
N PRO A 64 1.75 31.00 11.10
CA PRO A 64 1.19 29.74 10.61
C PRO A 64 1.01 28.76 11.77
N LEU A 65 -0.18 28.15 11.84
CA LEU A 65 -0.55 27.21 12.91
C LEU A 65 0.40 26.01 12.96
N VAL A 66 0.92 25.57 11.80
CA VAL A 66 1.91 24.49 11.70
C VAL A 66 3.19 24.83 12.48
N LYS A 67 3.64 26.09 12.45
CA LYS A 67 4.81 26.55 13.22
C LYS A 67 4.51 26.67 14.72
N ALA A 68 3.26 26.95 15.08
CA ALA A 68 2.82 26.96 16.48
C ALA A 68 2.65 25.56 17.07
N LYS A 69 2.15 24.58 16.29
CA LYS A 69 2.09 23.17 16.70
C LYS A 69 3.48 22.54 16.77
N ALA A 70 4.34 22.76 15.77
CA ALA A 70 5.72 22.28 15.78
C ALA A 70 6.54 22.86 16.93
N LYS A 71 6.27 24.10 17.38
CA LYS A 71 6.89 24.67 18.59
C LYS A 71 6.37 24.09 19.90
N LYS A 72 5.12 23.60 19.94
CA LYS A 72 4.58 22.88 21.10
C LYS A 72 5.11 21.45 21.17
N GLU A 73 5.25 20.77 20.03
CA GLU A 73 5.78 19.41 19.95
C GLU A 73 7.31 19.34 20.12
N LYS A 74 8.05 20.39 19.73
CA LYS A 74 9.51 20.52 20.00
C LYS A 74 9.87 20.78 21.47
N GLY A 75 8.90 20.97 22.36
CA GLY A 75 9.14 21.10 23.80
C GLY A 75 9.30 19.76 24.53
N GLU A 76 9.03 18.61 23.87
CA GLU A 76 8.97 17.30 24.54
C GLU A 76 9.81 16.21 23.88
N LYS A 77 10.56 16.48 22.80
CA LYS A 77 11.41 15.48 22.14
C LYS A 77 12.72 16.09 21.63
N GLU A 78 13.68 16.24 22.53
CA GLU A 78 15.10 16.17 22.20
C GLU A 78 15.60 14.76 22.56
N GLU A 79 16.48 14.22 21.73
CA GLU A 79 17.11 12.89 21.75
C GLU A 79 16.31 11.73 21.09
N GLU A 80 16.66 11.45 19.83
CA GLU A 80 17.05 10.10 19.33
C GLU A 80 17.42 10.19 17.83
N GLU A 81 18.68 9.89 17.52
CA GLU A 81 19.24 9.67 16.18
C GLU A 81 18.57 8.47 15.48
N PRO A 82 18.65 8.35 14.14
CA PRO A 82 17.86 7.37 13.39
C PRO A 82 18.38 5.95 13.59
N GLU A 83 17.82 5.23 14.56
CA GLU A 83 17.86 3.77 14.56
C GLU A 83 17.11 3.25 13.33
N LEU A 84 17.83 2.55 12.45
CA LEU A 84 17.29 1.73 11.38
C LEU A 84 16.39 0.65 11.99
N LYS A 85 15.11 0.99 12.13
CA LYS A 85 14.04 0.07 12.49
C LYS A 85 13.88 -0.94 11.36
N ASN A 86 14.63 -2.03 11.42
CA ASN A 86 14.20 -3.31 10.86
C ASN A 86 12.91 -3.67 11.61
N SER A 87 11.80 -3.22 11.05
CA SER A 87 10.48 -3.35 11.62
C SER A 87 10.08 -4.82 11.62
N GLY A 88 9.95 -5.36 12.83
CA GLY A 88 8.99 -6.41 13.12
C GLY A 88 9.59 -7.81 13.15
N ASP A 89 9.41 -8.45 14.30
CA ASP A 89 9.61 -9.88 14.57
C ASP A 89 8.92 -10.77 13.56
N ASN A 90 9.54 -10.92 12.41
CA ASN A 90 9.17 -11.86 11.38
C ASN A 90 10.50 -12.41 10.90
N ARG A 91 10.86 -13.57 11.47
CA ARG A 91 12.03 -14.42 11.14
C ARG A 91 12.00 -14.92 9.69
N HIS A 92 11.69 -14.05 8.74
CA HIS A 92 11.78 -14.29 7.33
C HIS A 92 13.16 -13.80 6.92
N ILE A 93 14.07 -14.76 6.77
CA ILE A 93 15.32 -14.51 6.05
C ILE A 93 14.90 -14.32 4.59
N ASN A 94 15.16 -13.16 4.01
CA ASN A 94 14.92 -12.95 2.59
C ASN A 94 16.00 -13.71 1.80
N LEU A 95 15.69 -14.93 1.32
CA LEU A 95 16.64 -15.74 0.55
C LEU A 95 17.05 -15.10 -0.79
N LEU A 96 16.32 -14.07 -1.24
CA LEU A 96 16.60 -13.35 -2.48
C LEU A 96 17.43 -12.08 -2.26
N GLU A 97 17.72 -11.73 -1.01
CA GLU A 97 18.57 -10.59 -0.66
C GLU A 97 20.03 -10.97 -0.91
N GLY A 98 20.67 -10.34 -1.90
CA GLY A 98 22.05 -10.65 -2.33
C GLY A 98 22.17 -11.67 -3.48
N ILE A 99 21.07 -12.29 -3.93
CA ILE A 99 21.08 -13.05 -5.19
C ILE A 99 20.97 -12.05 -6.35
N LYS A 100 22.00 -12.02 -7.20
CA LYS A 100 21.88 -11.39 -8.52
C LYS A 100 20.92 -12.23 -9.34
N ILE A 101 19.64 -11.85 -9.34
CA ILE A 101 18.63 -12.46 -10.21
C ILE A 101 19.14 -12.28 -11.63
N PHE A 102 19.52 -13.40 -12.24
CA PHE A 102 19.92 -13.46 -13.64
C PHE A 102 18.67 -13.17 -14.47
N ASP A 103 18.58 -11.93 -14.95
CA ASP A 103 17.47 -11.46 -15.77
C ASP A 103 17.91 -11.59 -17.24
N PRO A 104 17.57 -12.69 -17.93
CA PRO A 104 18.13 -13.02 -19.25
C PRO A 104 17.84 -11.92 -20.27
N VAL A 105 16.73 -11.18 -20.11
CA VAL A 105 16.35 -10.08 -20.99
C VAL A 105 17.33 -8.91 -20.87
N ARG A 106 17.69 -8.51 -19.64
CA ARG A 106 18.65 -7.41 -19.40
C ARG A 106 20.05 -7.72 -19.91
N GLU A 107 20.46 -8.99 -19.86
CA GLU A 107 21.73 -9.41 -20.45
C GLU A 107 21.70 -9.39 -21.97
N THR A 108 20.58 -9.81 -22.59
CA THR A 108 20.43 -9.70 -24.05
C THR A 108 20.46 -8.24 -24.51
N GLU A 109 19.84 -7.32 -23.76
CA GLU A 109 19.88 -5.88 -24.03
C GLU A 109 21.30 -5.31 -23.89
N LYS A 110 22.01 -5.61 -22.79
CA LYS A 110 23.42 -5.21 -22.62
C LYS A 110 24.33 -5.77 -23.70
N ARG A 111 24.10 -7.01 -24.13
CA ARG A 111 24.87 -7.63 -25.22
C ARG A 111 24.59 -6.97 -26.56
N LYS A 112 23.33 -6.61 -26.84
CA LYS A 112 22.95 -5.83 -28.03
C LYS A 112 23.54 -4.41 -28.01
N GLU A 113 23.55 -3.74 -26.86
CA GLU A 113 24.19 -2.42 -26.70
C GLU A 113 25.70 -2.48 -26.91
N LEU A 114 26.39 -3.49 -26.34
CA LEU A 114 27.84 -3.67 -26.51
C LEU A 114 28.22 -4.06 -27.94
N LEU A 115 27.36 -4.76 -28.66
CA LEU A 115 27.55 -5.14 -30.06
C LEU A 115 27.08 -4.05 -31.05
N GLY A 116 26.56 -2.93 -30.55
CA GLY A 116 26.13 -1.80 -31.39
C GLY A 116 24.97 -2.12 -32.33
N GLU A 117 24.23 -3.21 -32.08
CA GLU A 117 23.07 -3.61 -32.87
C GLU A 117 21.85 -2.84 -32.36
N ARG A 118 21.79 -1.54 -32.66
CA ARG A 118 20.52 -0.82 -32.68
C ARG A 118 19.77 -1.25 -33.93
N GLU A 119 18.76 -2.09 -33.76
CA GLU A 119 17.74 -2.34 -34.78
C GLU A 119 17.13 -0.98 -35.18
N GLY A 120 17.23 -0.66 -36.47
CA GLY A 120 16.54 0.47 -37.10
C GLY A 120 15.10 0.12 -37.47
#